data_AF-A0A182TXB3-F1
#
_entry.id   AF-A0A182TXB3-F1
#
_cell.length_a   1.000
_cell.length_b   1.000
_cell.length_c   1.000
_cell.angle_alpha   90.00
_cell.angle_beta   90.00
_cell.angle_gamma   90.00
#
_symmetry.space_group_name_H-M   'P 1'
#
loop_
_entity.id
_entity.type
_entity.pdbx_description
1 polymer ?
#
loop_
_entity_poly.entity_id
_entity_poly.type
_entity_poly.pdbx_seq_one_letter_code
_entity_poly.pdbx_strand_id
1 'polypeptide(L)'
;RNDNSSIPTFRAANNLTYPVNVGRNIARSAAGTHFVLASDIELYPNPNFIPMFLRMIAHPFYQYTLHSPSVYVLPVFEVAEDVSVPVDKAHLLEDLQNGDAIKFHEKICSNCHTVPGYVEWLGVVKDDYTMDIHVTARREGAYASWEPIYVGTKHEPEYDERLSWEGKADKMTQGFIMCILGYDFHVLDNGFLVHRPGIKTIAQANRPHQQAKQWAFIQKTIAREISTLYGDREGCTI
;
A
#
# COMPACT_ATOMS: atom_id res chain seq x y z
N ARG A 1 13.22 29.28 -19.98
CA ARG A 1 14.68 29.12 -19.76
C ARG A 1 14.97 27.63 -19.90
N ASN A 2 15.58 27.22 -21.02
CA ASN A 2 16.04 25.84 -21.23
C ASN A 2 17.35 25.67 -20.47
N ASP A 3 17.29 25.07 -19.29
CA ASP A 3 18.47 24.62 -18.56
C ASP A 3 18.46 23.08 -18.60
N ASN A 4 19.01 22.53 -19.69
CA ASN A 4 18.91 21.11 -20.02
C ASN A 4 20.21 20.35 -19.70
N SER A 5 21.02 20.83 -18.76
CA SER A 5 22.08 20.03 -18.14
C SER A 5 21.63 19.59 -16.75
N SER A 6 20.80 18.54 -16.68
CA SER A 6 20.51 17.93 -15.39
C SER A 6 21.79 17.29 -14.87
N ILE A 7 22.35 17.87 -13.80
CA ILE A 7 23.46 17.24 -13.08
C ILE A 7 22.95 15.87 -12.62
N PRO A 8 23.62 14.76 -12.99
CA PRO A 8 23.16 13.45 -12.58
C PRO A 8 23.14 13.37 -11.05
N THR A 9 22.06 12.84 -10.49
CA THR A 9 22.00 12.60 -9.05
C THR A 9 23.14 11.67 -8.64
N PHE A 10 23.61 11.76 -7.40
CA PHE A 10 24.65 10.85 -6.88
C PHE A 10 24.30 9.38 -7.13
N ARG A 11 23.02 9.01 -6.96
CA ARG A 11 22.49 7.67 -7.24
C ARG A 11 22.70 7.28 -8.70
N ALA A 12 22.33 8.15 -9.64
CA ALA A 12 22.49 7.90 -11.07
C ALA A 12 23.96 7.82 -11.48
N ALA A 13 24.80 8.74 -10.99
CA ALA A 13 26.23 8.80 -11.30
C ALA A 13 27.00 7.55 -10.83
N ASN A 14 26.53 6.90 -9.77
CA ASN A 14 27.15 5.69 -9.19
C ASN A 14 26.39 4.40 -9.50
N ASN A 15 25.38 4.42 -10.38
CA ASN A 15 24.55 3.27 -10.74
C ASN A 15 23.98 2.50 -9.53
N LEU A 16 23.52 3.26 -8.51
CA LEU A 16 22.97 2.71 -7.28
C LEU A 16 21.46 2.49 -7.40
N THR A 17 20.94 1.43 -6.79
CA THR A 17 19.50 1.23 -6.60
C THR A 17 18.98 2.04 -5.42
N TYR A 18 17.68 2.33 -5.39
CA TYR A 18 17.06 3.03 -4.26
C TYR A 18 16.74 2.04 -3.12
N PRO A 19 17.31 2.22 -1.91
CA PRO A 19 17.14 1.31 -0.78
C PRO A 19 15.81 1.60 -0.06
N VAL A 20 14.70 1.38 -0.76
CA VAL A 20 13.36 1.80 -0.31
C VAL A 20 12.96 1.16 1.02
N ASN A 21 13.28 -0.11 1.23
CA ASN A 21 12.90 -0.85 2.43
C ASN A 21 13.73 -0.46 3.65
N VAL A 22 15.01 -0.14 3.48
CA VAL A 22 15.85 0.47 4.53
C VAL A 22 15.21 1.78 4.99
N GLY A 23 14.84 2.65 4.04
CA GLY A 23 14.17 3.92 4.35
C GLY A 23 12.85 3.72 5.10
N ARG A 24 12.03 2.74 4.69
CA ARG A 24 10.76 2.40 5.37
C ARG A 24 10.97 1.93 6.80
N ASN A 25 11.92 1.02 7.03
CA ASN A 25 12.20 0.47 8.36
C ASN A 25 12.74 1.56 9.30
N ILE A 26 13.68 2.39 8.84
CA ILE A 26 14.20 3.52 9.61
C ILE A 26 13.07 4.49 9.99
N ALA A 27 12.24 4.89 9.02
CA ALA A 27 11.13 5.81 9.26
C ALA A 27 10.11 5.23 10.25
N ARG A 28 9.75 3.94 10.11
CA ARG A 28 8.80 3.26 11.01
C ARG A 28 9.35 3.15 12.43
N SER A 29 10.62 2.75 12.58
CA SER A 29 11.27 2.63 13.89
C SER A 29 11.35 4.00 14.60
N ALA A 30 11.71 5.05 13.86
CA ALA A 30 11.85 6.40 14.37
C ALA A 30 10.50 7.14 14.61
N ALA A 31 9.36 6.62 14.13
CA ALA A 31 8.07 7.29 14.27
C ALA A 31 7.72 7.54 15.76
N GLY A 32 7.27 8.74 16.12
CA GLY A 32 6.93 9.06 17.53
C GLY A 32 5.58 8.50 18.00
N THR A 33 4.77 7.97 17.09
CA THR A 33 3.37 7.58 17.31
C THR A 33 3.19 6.07 17.41
N HIS A 34 2.08 5.64 18.03
CA HIS A 34 1.70 4.23 18.09
C HIS A 34 1.28 3.69 16.71
N PHE A 35 0.40 4.43 16.02
CA PHE A 35 -0.04 4.11 14.67
C PHE A 35 0.90 4.74 13.64
N VAL A 36 1.23 3.97 12.60
CA VAL A 36 2.13 4.39 11.52
C VAL A 36 1.50 4.03 10.17
N LEU A 37 1.38 5.03 9.30
CA LEU A 37 1.02 4.85 7.89
C LEU A 37 2.30 4.83 7.06
N ALA A 38 2.75 3.64 6.65
CA ALA A 38 3.89 3.50 5.75
C ALA A 38 3.43 3.76 4.31
N SER A 39 3.68 4.96 3.80
CA SER A 39 3.21 5.41 2.49
C SER A 39 4.35 5.96 1.63
N ASP A 40 4.20 5.84 0.31
CA ASP A 40 5.11 6.49 -0.64
C ASP A 40 4.78 8.00 -0.68
N ILE A 41 5.78 8.86 -0.92
CA ILE A 41 5.63 10.34 -0.80
C ILE A 41 4.54 10.94 -1.73
N GLU A 42 4.21 10.23 -2.80
CA GLU A 42 3.21 10.65 -3.79
C GLU A 42 1.79 10.18 -3.44
N LEU A 43 1.61 9.46 -2.32
CA LEU A 43 0.33 8.94 -1.87
C LEU A 43 -0.20 9.76 -0.70
N TYR A 44 -1.26 10.53 -0.95
CA TYR A 44 -1.86 11.47 -0.01
C TYR A 44 -3.15 10.89 0.57
N PRO A 45 -3.31 10.79 1.91
CA PRO A 45 -4.59 10.44 2.50
C PRO A 45 -5.61 11.54 2.29
N ASN A 46 -6.87 11.15 2.14
CA ASN A 46 -7.98 12.10 2.07
C ASN A 46 -8.03 13.01 3.31
N PRO A 47 -8.47 14.27 3.16
CA PRO A 47 -8.66 15.18 4.28
C PRO A 47 -9.41 14.54 5.46
N ASN A 48 -9.03 14.92 6.68
CA ASN A 48 -9.59 14.40 7.93
C ASN A 48 -9.39 12.88 8.19
N PHE A 49 -8.60 12.17 7.38
CA PHE A 49 -8.29 10.76 7.62
C PHE A 49 -7.84 10.46 9.07
N ILE A 50 -6.87 11.22 9.58
CA ILE A 50 -6.30 10.99 10.92
C ILE A 50 -7.35 11.08 12.04
N PRO A 51 -8.11 12.19 12.19
CA PRO A 51 -9.13 12.26 13.24
C PRO A 51 -10.26 11.23 13.06
N MET A 52 -10.64 10.88 11.83
CA MET A 52 -11.61 9.81 11.57
C MET A 52 -11.10 8.45 12.06
N PHE A 53 -9.87 8.09 11.68
CA PHE A 53 -9.23 6.84 12.07
C PHE A 53 -9.07 6.73 13.59
N LEU A 54 -8.57 7.78 14.24
CA LEU A 54 -8.36 7.78 15.69
C LEU A 54 -9.69 7.69 16.47
N ARG A 55 -10.77 8.32 15.97
CA ARG A 55 -12.11 8.19 16.57
C ARG A 55 -12.65 6.77 16.41
N MET A 56 -12.52 6.19 15.21
CA MET A 56 -12.93 4.82 14.94
C MET A 56 -12.21 3.84 15.89
N ILE A 57 -10.88 3.84 15.92
CA ILE A 57 -10.13 2.84 16.69
C ILE A 57 -10.27 3.00 18.22
N ALA A 58 -10.60 4.21 18.69
CA ALA A 58 -10.91 4.45 20.10
C ALA A 58 -12.32 3.97 20.51
N HIS A 59 -13.18 3.64 19.55
CA HIS A 59 -14.55 3.21 19.85
C HIS A 59 -14.54 1.85 20.58
N PRO A 60 -15.29 1.69 21.70
CA PRO A 60 -15.24 0.48 22.52
C PRO A 60 -15.51 -0.81 21.75
N PHE A 61 -16.40 -0.77 20.74
CA PHE A 61 -16.67 -1.91 19.88
C PHE A 61 -15.40 -2.51 19.27
N TYR A 62 -14.52 -1.68 18.67
CA TYR A 62 -13.30 -2.18 18.05
C TYR A 62 -12.25 -2.62 19.08
N GLN A 63 -12.16 -1.93 20.22
CA GLN A 63 -11.27 -2.33 21.31
C GLN A 63 -11.61 -3.72 21.89
N TYR A 64 -12.89 -4.09 21.89
CA TYR A 64 -13.36 -5.38 22.43
C TYR A 64 -13.54 -6.47 21.37
N THR A 65 -13.45 -6.18 20.07
CA THR A 65 -13.69 -7.17 19.01
C THR A 65 -12.47 -7.48 18.17
N LEU A 66 -11.48 -6.57 18.10
CA LEU A 66 -10.25 -6.77 17.34
C LEU A 66 -9.17 -7.38 18.25
N HIS A 67 -8.97 -8.69 18.14
CA HIS A 67 -7.98 -9.44 18.93
C HIS A 67 -6.88 -10.11 18.09
N SER A 68 -7.10 -10.24 16.78
CA SER A 68 -6.08 -10.70 15.85
C SER A 68 -5.00 -9.64 15.65
N PRO A 69 -3.76 -10.02 15.27
CA PRO A 69 -2.82 -9.10 14.64
C PRO A 69 -3.50 -8.49 13.42
N SER A 70 -3.55 -7.15 13.34
CA SER A 70 -4.37 -6.48 12.33
C SER A 70 -3.72 -5.22 11.81
N VAL A 71 -4.03 -4.89 10.55
CA VAL A 71 -3.69 -3.62 9.92
C VAL A 71 -4.92 -3.02 9.22
N TYR A 72 -4.90 -1.70 9.01
CA TYR A 72 -6.04 -0.94 8.50
C TYR A 72 -5.72 -0.38 7.12
N VAL A 73 -6.35 -0.95 6.09
CA VAL A 73 -6.01 -0.72 4.68
C VAL A 73 -6.79 0.45 4.11
N LEU A 74 -6.08 1.31 3.36
CA LEU A 74 -6.68 2.35 2.53
C LEU A 74 -6.68 1.91 1.06
N PRO A 75 -7.83 1.90 0.37
CA PRO A 75 -7.87 1.83 -1.09
C PRO A 75 -7.10 3.00 -1.70
N VAL A 76 -6.46 2.76 -2.84
CA VAL A 76 -5.59 3.74 -3.51
C VAL A 76 -6.12 4.04 -4.90
N PHE A 77 -6.06 5.31 -5.29
CA PHE A 77 -6.55 5.80 -6.57
C PHE A 77 -5.51 6.68 -7.26
N GLU A 78 -5.48 6.64 -8.59
CA GLU A 78 -4.73 7.60 -9.41
C GLU A 78 -5.72 8.64 -9.94
N VAL A 79 -5.40 9.92 -9.76
CA VAL A 79 -6.19 11.04 -10.26
C VAL A 79 -5.44 11.68 -11.42
N ALA A 80 -6.16 12.11 -12.46
CA ALA A 80 -5.59 12.82 -13.60
C ALA A 80 -4.82 14.09 -13.17
N GLU A 81 -3.80 14.46 -13.94
CA GLU A 81 -2.84 15.50 -13.56
C GLU A 81 -3.49 16.89 -13.44
N ASP A 82 -4.48 17.17 -14.27
CA ASP A 82 -5.25 18.41 -14.35
C ASP A 82 -6.49 18.44 -13.45
N VAL A 83 -6.75 17.36 -12.71
CA VAL A 83 -7.90 17.22 -11.81
C VAL A 83 -7.46 17.52 -10.37
N SER A 84 -8.32 18.21 -9.62
CA SER A 84 -8.08 18.48 -8.20
C SER A 84 -8.15 17.20 -7.38
N VAL A 85 -7.33 17.09 -6.34
CA VAL A 85 -7.40 15.95 -5.42
C VAL A 85 -8.77 15.92 -4.74
N PRO A 86 -9.51 14.79 -4.77
CA PRO A 86 -10.76 14.64 -4.06
C PRO A 86 -10.64 14.98 -2.58
N VAL A 87 -11.57 15.78 -2.07
CA VAL A 87 -11.59 16.19 -0.66
C VAL A 87 -12.30 15.19 0.24
N ASP A 88 -13.13 14.33 -0.33
CA ASP A 88 -13.85 13.26 0.34
C ASP A 88 -14.20 12.14 -0.66
N LYS A 89 -14.90 11.11 -0.17
CA LYS A 89 -15.25 9.95 -0.98
C LYS A 89 -16.32 10.28 -2.03
N ALA A 90 -17.23 11.21 -1.77
CA ALA A 90 -18.25 11.60 -2.74
C ALA A 90 -17.61 12.21 -3.99
N HIS A 91 -16.69 13.15 -3.83
CA HIS A 91 -15.94 13.74 -4.95
C HIS A 91 -15.08 12.69 -5.67
N LEU A 92 -14.46 11.76 -4.93
CA LEU A 92 -13.71 10.67 -5.57
C LEU A 92 -14.62 9.79 -6.45
N LEU A 93 -15.84 9.50 -5.99
CA LEU A 93 -16.79 8.71 -6.78
C LEU A 93 -17.26 9.46 -8.03
N GLU A 94 -17.41 10.79 -7.97
CA GLU A 94 -17.67 11.63 -9.15
C GLU A 94 -16.51 11.54 -10.15
N ASP A 95 -15.27 11.69 -9.68
CA ASP A 95 -14.07 11.58 -10.53
C ASP A 95 -13.94 10.18 -11.17
N LEU A 96 -14.26 9.12 -10.42
CA LEU A 96 -14.28 7.75 -10.95
C LEU A 96 -15.36 7.57 -12.03
N GLN A 97 -16.54 8.17 -11.85
CA GLN A 97 -17.63 8.12 -12.83
C GLN A 97 -17.30 8.88 -14.12
N ASN A 98 -16.61 10.02 -13.99
CA ASN A 98 -16.18 10.84 -15.12
C ASN A 98 -14.96 10.26 -15.86
N GLY A 99 -14.25 9.32 -15.25
CA GLY A 99 -13.01 8.75 -15.78
C GLY A 99 -11.76 9.60 -15.48
N ASP A 100 -11.90 10.56 -14.58
CA ASP A 100 -10.87 11.46 -14.08
C ASP A 100 -10.00 10.84 -12.98
N ALA A 101 -10.51 9.77 -12.35
CA ALA A 101 -9.78 8.90 -11.45
C ALA A 101 -9.90 7.42 -11.88
N ILE A 102 -8.92 6.60 -11.48
CA ILE A 102 -8.94 5.14 -11.64
C ILE A 102 -8.40 4.45 -10.38
N LYS A 103 -8.62 3.15 -10.24
CA LYS A 103 -7.93 2.38 -9.18
C LYS A 103 -6.43 2.44 -9.40
N PHE A 104 -5.68 2.45 -8.32
CA PHE A 104 -4.22 2.50 -8.39
C PHE A 104 -3.64 1.36 -9.23
N HIS A 105 -2.83 1.74 -10.22
CA HIS A 105 -2.22 0.85 -11.19
C HIS A 105 -3.25 0.05 -12.02
N GLU A 106 -4.47 0.55 -12.22
CA GLU A 106 -5.48 -0.16 -13.02
C GLU A 106 -5.01 -0.46 -14.45
N LYS A 107 -4.24 0.45 -15.05
CA LYS A 107 -3.63 0.28 -16.38
C LYS A 107 -2.34 -0.56 -16.39
N ILE A 108 -1.85 -1.01 -15.23
CA ILE A 108 -0.57 -1.73 -15.09
C ILE A 108 -0.80 -3.14 -14.52
N CYS A 109 -1.52 -3.24 -13.40
CA CYS A 109 -1.98 -4.47 -12.78
C CYS A 109 -3.29 -4.21 -12.04
N SER A 110 -4.42 -4.44 -12.70
CA SER A 110 -5.75 -4.12 -12.17
C SER A 110 -6.07 -4.79 -10.83
N ASN A 111 -5.47 -5.95 -10.54
CA ASN A 111 -5.79 -6.74 -9.35
C ASN A 111 -4.76 -6.60 -8.22
N CYS A 112 -3.57 -6.04 -8.48
CA CYS A 112 -2.48 -6.01 -7.49
C CYS A 112 -2.82 -5.15 -6.26
N HIS A 113 -3.55 -4.06 -6.45
CA HIS A 113 -3.95 -3.15 -5.37
C HIS A 113 -5.46 -3.08 -5.14
N THR A 114 -6.28 -3.80 -5.93
CA THR A 114 -7.73 -3.83 -5.72
C THR A 114 -8.03 -4.48 -4.37
N VAL A 115 -8.70 -3.72 -3.50
CA VAL A 115 -9.06 -4.21 -2.17
C VAL A 115 -10.20 -5.23 -2.24
N PRO A 116 -10.24 -6.20 -1.31
CA PRO A 116 -11.42 -7.03 -1.09
C PRO A 116 -12.68 -6.17 -0.88
N GLY A 117 -13.80 -6.59 -1.47
CA GLY A 117 -15.07 -5.87 -1.37
C GLY A 117 -15.10 -4.51 -2.07
N TYR A 118 -14.25 -4.28 -3.08
CA TYR A 118 -14.15 -2.98 -3.77
C TYR A 118 -15.49 -2.49 -4.36
N VAL A 119 -16.28 -3.38 -4.96
CA VAL A 119 -17.56 -2.99 -5.59
C VAL A 119 -18.54 -2.49 -4.54
N GLU A 120 -18.64 -3.19 -3.41
CA GLU A 120 -19.46 -2.80 -2.28
C GLU A 120 -18.91 -1.53 -1.63
N TRP A 121 -17.59 -1.38 -1.56
CA TRP A 121 -16.93 -0.19 -1.01
C TRP A 121 -17.35 1.06 -1.77
N LEU A 122 -17.51 1.03 -3.09
CA LEU A 122 -17.99 2.17 -3.87
C LEU A 122 -19.39 2.64 -3.45
N GLY A 123 -20.23 1.75 -2.92
CA GLY A 123 -21.58 2.06 -2.47
C GLY A 123 -21.69 2.65 -1.06
N VAL A 124 -20.62 2.62 -0.26
CA VAL A 124 -20.62 3.12 1.12
C VAL A 124 -20.17 4.59 1.14
N VAL A 125 -21.10 5.54 1.26
CA VAL A 125 -20.78 6.97 1.36
C VAL A 125 -21.20 7.49 2.73
N LYS A 126 -20.31 8.28 3.37
CA LYS A 126 -20.51 8.85 4.70
C LYS A 126 -20.15 10.32 4.70
N ASP A 127 -21.14 11.17 4.94
CA ASP A 127 -21.00 12.64 4.89
C ASP A 127 -20.69 13.26 6.27
N ASP A 128 -20.70 12.46 7.33
CA ASP A 128 -20.53 12.89 8.71
C ASP A 128 -19.07 12.84 9.22
N TYR A 129 -18.12 12.65 8.30
CA TYR A 129 -16.70 12.44 8.61
C TYR A 129 -16.52 11.34 9.68
N THR A 130 -17.23 10.22 9.51
CA THR A 130 -17.00 8.98 10.26
C THR A 130 -16.34 7.92 9.38
N MET A 131 -15.80 6.90 10.02
CA MET A 131 -15.07 5.81 9.39
C MET A 131 -15.34 4.53 10.17
N ASP A 132 -15.51 3.43 9.46
CA ASP A 132 -15.62 2.08 9.98
C ASP A 132 -14.80 1.09 9.14
N ILE A 133 -14.72 -0.15 9.63
CA ILE A 133 -14.20 -1.27 8.85
C ILE A 133 -15.29 -1.70 7.86
N HIS A 134 -15.00 -1.59 6.57
CA HIS A 134 -15.85 -2.09 5.48
C HIS A 134 -15.85 -3.61 5.43
N VAL A 135 -14.65 -4.19 5.35
CA VAL A 135 -14.46 -5.65 5.28
C VAL A 135 -13.14 -6.03 5.92
N THR A 136 -13.13 -7.19 6.57
CA THR A 136 -11.91 -7.85 7.04
C THR A 136 -11.53 -8.95 6.06
N ALA A 137 -10.30 -8.92 5.58
CA ALA A 137 -9.78 -9.90 4.64
C ALA A 137 -8.42 -10.44 5.05
N ARG A 138 -8.00 -11.52 4.40
CA ARG A 138 -6.66 -12.09 4.53
C ARG A 138 -5.98 -12.14 3.18
N ARG A 139 -4.66 -12.08 3.18
CA ARG A 139 -3.82 -12.16 1.98
C ARG A 139 -3.64 -13.62 1.52
N GLU A 140 -4.76 -14.30 1.29
CA GLU A 140 -4.86 -15.70 0.91
C GLU A 140 -5.63 -15.83 -0.43
N GLY A 141 -5.47 -16.97 -1.11
CA GLY A 141 -6.22 -17.28 -2.34
C GLY A 141 -6.09 -16.21 -3.43
N ALA A 142 -7.23 -15.65 -3.88
CA ALA A 142 -7.25 -14.61 -4.93
C ALA A 142 -6.49 -13.32 -4.54
N TYR A 143 -6.28 -13.09 -3.23
CA TYR A 143 -5.56 -11.93 -2.70
C TYR A 143 -4.14 -12.27 -2.26
N ALA A 144 -3.62 -13.47 -2.57
CA ALA A 144 -2.27 -13.87 -2.17
C ALA A 144 -1.16 -12.99 -2.80
N SER A 145 -1.46 -12.23 -3.85
CA SER A 145 -0.55 -11.25 -4.45
C SER A 145 -0.97 -9.79 -4.22
N TRP A 146 -1.94 -9.55 -3.34
CA TRP A 146 -2.39 -8.21 -3.02
C TRP A 146 -1.31 -7.43 -2.28
N GLU A 147 -1.10 -6.17 -2.69
CA GLU A 147 -0.16 -5.21 -2.11
C GLU A 147 -0.93 -4.04 -1.44
N PRO A 148 -1.46 -4.23 -0.23
CA PRO A 148 -2.19 -3.18 0.48
C PRO A 148 -1.26 -2.07 0.98
N ILE A 149 -1.76 -0.84 1.01
CA ILE A 149 -1.17 0.26 1.79
C ILE A 149 -2.02 0.44 3.05
N TYR A 150 -1.38 0.43 4.22
CA TYR A 150 -2.10 0.30 5.48
C TYR A 150 -1.51 1.17 6.59
N VAL A 151 -2.37 1.47 7.57
CA VAL A 151 -1.96 1.89 8.92
C VAL A 151 -1.73 0.64 9.75
N GLY A 152 -0.55 0.53 10.31
CA GLY A 152 -0.19 -0.48 11.30
C GLY A 152 0.42 0.19 12.53
N THR A 153 1.34 -0.50 13.17
CA THR A 153 2.13 -0.03 14.29
C THR A 153 3.62 -0.10 13.93
N LYS A 154 4.46 -0.44 14.92
CA LYS A 154 5.87 -0.76 14.73
C LYS A 154 6.18 -2.24 14.89
N HIS A 155 5.15 -3.06 15.18
CA HIS A 155 5.31 -4.46 15.55
C HIS A 155 5.09 -5.41 14.36
N GLU A 156 4.61 -4.90 13.23
CA GLU A 156 4.47 -5.66 12.00
C GLU A 156 5.87 -6.05 11.49
N PRO A 157 6.00 -7.18 10.77
CA PRO A 157 7.27 -7.61 10.20
C PRO A 157 8.00 -6.50 9.45
N GLU A 158 9.32 -6.47 9.53
CA GLU A 158 10.13 -5.49 8.78
C GLU A 158 10.08 -5.75 7.28
N TYR A 159 10.28 -4.70 6.50
CA TYR A 159 10.48 -4.85 5.06
C TYR A 159 11.87 -5.44 4.80
N ASP A 160 12.00 -6.35 3.83
CA ASP A 160 13.30 -6.94 3.50
C ASP A 160 14.20 -5.89 2.83
N GLU A 161 15.23 -5.45 3.56
CA GLU A 161 16.14 -4.36 3.17
C GLU A 161 17.01 -4.67 1.95
N ARG A 162 17.09 -5.95 1.54
CA ARG A 162 17.82 -6.37 0.34
C ARG A 162 17.05 -6.05 -0.94
N LEU A 163 15.77 -5.73 -0.83
CA LEU A 163 14.90 -5.37 -1.96
C LEU A 163 14.98 -3.88 -2.28
N SER A 164 15.02 -3.59 -3.58
CA SER A 164 15.10 -2.24 -4.13
C SER A 164 13.78 -1.82 -4.78
N TRP A 165 13.59 -0.50 -4.90
CA TRP A 165 12.45 0.05 -5.63
C TRP A 165 12.46 -0.31 -7.12
N GLU A 166 13.65 -0.35 -7.74
CA GLU A 166 13.80 -0.72 -9.14
C GLU A 166 13.29 -2.13 -9.45
N GLY A 167 13.44 -3.05 -8.50
CA GLY A 167 13.05 -4.45 -8.65
C GLY A 167 11.55 -4.73 -8.44
N LYS A 168 10.78 -3.78 -7.89
CA LYS A 168 9.35 -3.95 -7.53
C LYS A 168 9.08 -5.12 -6.58
N ALA A 169 7.81 -5.39 -6.24
CA ALA A 169 7.44 -6.44 -5.28
C ALA A 169 8.16 -6.30 -3.92
N ASP A 170 8.66 -5.08 -3.61
CA ASP A 170 9.46 -4.77 -2.43
C ASP A 170 8.65 -4.86 -1.13
N LYS A 171 7.31 -4.89 -1.23
CA LYS A 171 6.38 -5.08 -0.11
C LYS A 171 5.85 -6.52 0.00
N MET A 172 6.05 -7.34 -1.03
CA MET A 172 5.44 -8.68 -1.13
C MET A 172 5.93 -9.63 -0.05
N THR A 173 7.21 -9.57 0.31
CA THR A 173 7.83 -10.40 1.35
C THR A 173 7.23 -10.11 2.72
N GLN A 174 7.00 -8.84 3.05
CA GLN A 174 6.31 -8.45 4.28
C GLN A 174 4.86 -8.97 4.27
N GLY A 175 4.13 -8.78 3.17
CA GLY A 175 2.75 -9.29 3.03
C GLY A 175 2.67 -10.81 3.18
N PHE A 176 3.67 -11.55 2.69
CA PHE A 176 3.75 -12.99 2.86
C PHE A 176 3.99 -13.40 4.32
N ILE A 177 4.91 -12.73 5.03
CA ILE A 177 5.12 -12.97 6.47
C ILE A 177 3.83 -12.68 7.25
N MET A 178 3.15 -11.57 6.95
CA MET A 178 1.88 -11.22 7.59
C MET A 178 0.79 -12.26 7.34
N CYS A 179 0.74 -12.88 6.15
CA CYS A 179 -0.17 -13.99 5.88
C CYS A 179 0.15 -15.19 6.79
N ILE A 180 1.41 -15.61 6.87
CA ILE A 180 1.84 -16.74 7.72
C ILE A 180 1.45 -16.49 9.19
N LEU A 181 1.70 -15.26 9.67
CA LEU A 181 1.37 -14.82 11.03
C LEU A 181 -0.14 -14.61 11.27
N GLY A 182 -0.99 -14.77 10.26
CA GLY A 182 -2.44 -14.70 10.40
C GLY A 182 -2.99 -13.30 10.60
N TYR A 183 -2.39 -12.29 9.96
CA TYR A 183 -2.88 -10.92 10.03
C TYR A 183 -4.24 -10.75 9.34
N ASP A 184 -5.12 -10.01 10.00
CA ASP A 184 -6.37 -9.53 9.43
C ASP A 184 -6.16 -8.13 8.83
N PHE A 185 -6.62 -7.94 7.59
CA PHE A 185 -6.52 -6.68 6.84
C PHE A 185 -7.90 -6.03 6.81
N HIS A 186 -8.08 -4.98 7.60
CA HIS A 186 -9.34 -4.24 7.72
C HIS A 186 -9.39 -3.11 6.70
N VAL A 187 -10.14 -3.28 5.61
CA VAL A 187 -10.35 -2.23 4.61
C VAL A 187 -11.27 -1.16 5.21
N LEU A 188 -10.82 0.10 5.21
CA LEU A 188 -11.56 1.23 5.78
C LEU A 188 -12.57 1.78 4.76
N ASP A 189 -13.77 2.14 5.21
CA ASP A 189 -14.86 2.57 4.31
C ASP A 189 -14.74 4.02 3.81
N ASN A 190 -14.28 4.96 4.63
CA ASN A 190 -14.22 6.39 4.33
C ASN A 190 -12.80 6.97 4.30
N GLY A 191 -11.79 6.09 4.28
CA GLY A 191 -10.37 6.43 4.14
C GLY A 191 -9.85 5.95 2.79
N PHE A 192 -9.12 6.79 2.06
CA PHE A 192 -8.46 6.43 0.82
C PHE A 192 -7.17 7.22 0.60
N LEU A 193 -6.30 6.73 -0.28
CA LEU A 193 -5.10 7.40 -0.74
C LEU A 193 -5.25 7.85 -2.20
N VAL A 194 -4.72 9.03 -2.51
CA VAL A 194 -4.60 9.55 -3.87
C VAL A 194 -3.14 9.59 -4.26
N HIS A 195 -2.81 8.97 -5.39
CA HIS A 195 -1.51 9.08 -6.04
C HIS A 195 -1.48 10.33 -6.92
N ARG A 196 -0.57 11.27 -6.62
CA ARG A 196 -0.51 12.59 -7.29
C ARG A 196 0.86 12.90 -7.92
N PRO A 197 1.11 12.30 -9.08
CA PRO A 197 1.68 12.97 -10.25
C PRO A 197 0.83 12.79 -11.53
N GLY A 198 -0.30 12.08 -11.45
CA GLY A 198 -1.14 11.72 -12.60
C GLY A 198 -1.26 10.20 -12.78
N ILE A 199 -2.09 9.76 -13.73
CA ILE A 199 -2.29 8.34 -14.06
C ILE A 199 -1.04 7.75 -14.72
N LYS A 200 -0.44 6.75 -14.09
CA LYS A 200 0.79 6.13 -14.55
C LYS A 200 0.55 5.20 -15.74
N THR A 201 1.47 5.26 -16.70
CA THR A 201 1.47 4.39 -17.88
C THR A 201 2.39 3.18 -17.69
N ILE A 202 2.15 2.11 -18.48
CA ILE A 202 3.00 0.91 -18.52
C ILE A 202 4.46 1.29 -18.84
N ALA A 203 4.68 2.21 -19.78
CA ALA A 203 6.02 2.65 -20.18
C ALA A 203 6.81 3.26 -19.00
N GLN A 204 6.17 4.12 -18.20
CA GLN A 204 6.76 4.71 -17.00
C GLN A 204 7.03 3.66 -15.91
N ALA A 205 6.23 2.59 -15.87
CA ALA A 205 6.38 1.50 -14.91
C ALA A 205 7.37 0.41 -15.36
N ASN A 206 7.85 0.41 -16.60
CA ASN A 206 8.58 -0.74 -17.15
C ASN A 206 10.07 -0.74 -16.77
N ARG A 207 10.53 -1.85 -16.16
CA ARG A 207 11.91 -2.07 -15.65
C ARG A 207 12.26 -3.57 -15.66
N PRO A 208 12.27 -4.25 -16.82
CA PRO A 208 12.15 -5.70 -16.88
C PRO A 208 13.37 -6.45 -16.30
N HIS A 209 14.58 -5.93 -16.50
CA HIS A 209 15.80 -6.60 -16.05
C HIS A 209 15.93 -6.64 -14.52
N GLN A 210 15.72 -5.49 -13.84
CA GLN A 210 15.77 -5.43 -12.37
C GLN A 210 14.64 -6.25 -11.75
N GLN A 211 13.43 -6.19 -12.33
CA GLN A 211 12.29 -6.98 -11.88
C GLN A 211 12.59 -8.48 -11.92
N ALA A 212 13.09 -8.99 -13.04
CA ALA A 212 13.42 -10.42 -13.17
C ALA A 212 14.49 -10.88 -12.17
N LYS A 213 15.54 -10.07 -11.97
CA LYS A 213 16.60 -10.36 -11.01
C LYS A 213 16.07 -10.40 -9.57
N GLN A 214 15.29 -9.40 -9.17
CA GLN A 214 14.73 -9.31 -7.82
C GLN A 214 13.72 -10.42 -7.57
N TRP A 215 12.83 -10.69 -8.53
CA TRP A 215 11.86 -11.78 -8.43
C TRP A 215 12.54 -13.15 -8.27
N ALA A 216 13.59 -13.42 -9.05
CA ALA A 216 14.36 -14.66 -8.89
C ALA A 216 15.01 -14.78 -7.51
N PHE A 217 15.47 -13.66 -6.94
CA PHE A 217 16.04 -13.63 -5.59
C PHE A 217 14.98 -13.86 -4.50
N ILE A 218 13.80 -13.24 -4.63
CA ILE A 218 12.65 -13.46 -3.74
C ILE A 218 12.30 -14.95 -3.73
N GLN A 219 12.08 -15.55 -4.91
CA GLN A 219 11.62 -16.93 -5.04
C GLN A 219 12.66 -17.96 -4.58
N LYS A 220 13.93 -17.78 -4.95
CA LYS A 220 14.98 -18.81 -4.69
C LYS A 220 15.60 -18.71 -3.30
N THR A 221 15.57 -17.52 -2.70
CA THR A 221 16.28 -17.24 -1.44
C THR A 221 15.32 -16.75 -0.36
N ILE A 222 14.71 -15.57 -0.54
CA ILE A 222 13.98 -14.90 0.53
C ILE A 222 12.77 -15.73 0.99
N ALA A 223 11.99 -16.29 0.07
CA ALA A 223 10.81 -17.09 0.39
C ALA A 223 11.17 -18.30 1.27
N ARG A 224 12.29 -18.98 0.98
CA ARG A 224 12.78 -20.12 1.77
C ARG A 224 13.27 -19.70 3.15
N GLU A 225 13.93 -18.56 3.25
CA GLU A 225 14.35 -17.98 4.53
C GLU A 225 13.13 -17.62 5.38
N ILE A 226 12.10 -17.00 4.79
CA ILE A 226 10.83 -16.69 5.46
C ILE A 226 10.16 -17.97 5.97
N SER A 227 10.00 -19.00 5.13
CA SER A 227 9.45 -20.28 5.57
C SER A 227 10.25 -20.92 6.71
N THR A 228 11.58 -20.75 6.70
CA THR A 228 12.44 -21.28 7.77
C THR A 228 12.26 -20.52 9.09
N LEU A 229 12.07 -19.19 9.04
CA LEU A 229 11.96 -18.33 10.21
C LEU A 229 10.55 -18.27 10.81
N TYR A 230 9.53 -18.27 9.96
CA TYR A 230 8.14 -18.05 10.35
C TYR A 230 7.24 -19.28 10.16
N GLY A 231 7.75 -20.33 9.51
CA GLY A 231 6.97 -21.51 9.13
C GLY A 231 6.18 -21.29 7.85
N ASP A 232 5.35 -22.27 7.52
CA ASP A 232 4.43 -22.24 6.38
C ASP A 232 2.99 -22.26 6.86
N ARG A 233 2.09 -21.66 6.07
CA ARG A 233 0.65 -21.68 6.31
C ARG A 233 -0.10 -21.93 5.01
N GLU A 234 -1.04 -22.86 5.03
CA GLU A 234 -1.88 -23.17 3.88
C GLU A 234 -2.59 -21.91 3.36
N GLY A 235 -2.56 -21.68 2.05
CA GLY A 235 -3.17 -20.51 1.41
C GLY A 235 -2.27 -19.27 1.31
N CYS A 236 -1.15 -19.23 2.02
CA CYS A 236 -0.15 -18.16 1.92
C CYS A 236 0.87 -18.45 0.83
N THR A 237 1.05 -17.53 -0.12
CA THR A 237 2.06 -17.64 -1.18
C THR A 237 2.76 -16.31 -1.45
N ILE A 238 3.93 -16.43 -2.07
CA ILE A 238 4.71 -15.33 -2.63
C ILE A 238 5.41 -15.75 -3.90
#